data_AF-I4H9L5-F1
#
_entry.id   AF-I4H9L5-F1
#
_cell.length_a   1.000
_cell.length_b   1.000
_cell.length_c   1.000
_cell.angle_alpha   90.00
_cell.angle_beta   90.00
_cell.angle_gamma   90.00
#
_symmetry.space_group_name_H-M   'P 1'
#
loop_
_entity.id
_entity.type
_entity.pdbx_description
1 polymer ?
#
loop_
_entity_poly.entity_id
_entity_poly.type
_entity_poly.pdbx_seq_one_letter_code
_entity_poly.pdbx_strand_id
1 'polypeptide(L)' 'MIVPNEVASYACRQGLFVLVQSGENVIILNDAEFTPRVW' A
#
# COMPACT_ATOMS: atom_id res chain seq x y z
N MET A 1 5.00 -6.45 10.78
CA MET A 1 5.70 -6.70 9.49
C MET A 1 6.24 -5.37 8.98
N ILE A 2 7.48 -5.32 8.50
CA ILE A 2 8.06 -4.10 7.93
C ILE A 2 7.96 -4.19 6.41
N VAL A 3 7.31 -3.22 5.77
CA VAL A 3 7.27 -3.08 4.31
C VAL A 3 8.28 -2.00 3.91
N PRO A 4 9.34 -2.33 3.16
CA PRO A 4 10.27 -1.32 2.67
C PRO A 4 9.57 -0.29 1.79
N ASN A 5 9.99 0.98 1.89
CA ASN A 5 9.37 2.09 1.15
C ASN A 5 9.37 1.87 -0.37
N GLU A 6 10.42 1.27 -0.92
CA GLU A 6 10.53 0.94 -2.35
C GLU A 6 9.48 -0.09 -2.80
N VAL A 7 9.16 -1.07 -1.96
CA VAL A 7 8.14 -2.09 -2.23
C VAL A 7 6.74 -1.47 -2.17
N ALA A 8 6.47 -0.65 -1.16
CA ALA A 8 5.20 0.08 -1.05
C ALA A 8 4.98 1.03 -2.24
N SER A 9 6.04 1.75 -2.64
CA SER A 9 6.01 2.65 -3.78
C SER A 9 5.77 1.91 -5.09
N TYR A 10 6.43 0.77 -5.28
CA TYR A 10 6.21 -0.08 -6.45
C TYR A 10 4.77 -0.57 -6.53
N ALA A 11 4.23 -1.13 -5.44
CA ALA A 11 2.86 -1.62 -5.39
C ALA A 11 1.84 -0.50 -5.65
N CYS A 12 2.02 0.68 -5.04
CA CYS A 12 1.18 1.85 -5.28
C CYS A 12 1.15 2.24 -6.77
N ARG A 13 2.33 2.28 -7.42
CA ARG A 13 2.46 2.56 -8.88
C ARG A 13 1.81 1.50 -9.76
N GLN A 14 1.67 0.27 -9.29
CA GLN A 14 0.97 -0.81 -10.02
C GLN A 14 -0.55 -0.77 -9.83
N GLY A 15 -1.07 0.21 -9.07
CA GLY A 15 -2.49 0.29 -8.72
C GLY A 15 -2.91 -0.76 -7.70
N LEU A 16 -1.96 -1.26 -6.88
CA LEU A 16 -2.22 -2.23 -5.82
C LEU A 16 -2.35 -1.55 -4.46
N PHE A 17 -3.29 -2.03 -3.65
CA PHE A 17 -3.42 -1.59 -2.27
C PHE A 17 -2.28 -2.15 -1.42
N VAL A 18 -1.69 -1.30 -0.58
CA VAL A 18 -0.62 -1.65 0.36
C VAL A 18 -1.19 -1.65 1.77
N LEU A 19 -1.44 -2.85 2.29
CA LEU A 19 -1.94 -3.07 3.65
C LEU A 19 -0.80 -3.46 4.57
N VAL A 20 -0.66 -2.75 5.69
CA VAL A 20 0.34 -3.10 6.71
C VAL A 20 -0.30 -3.21 8.08
N GLN A 21 0.24 -4.13 8.88
CA GLN A 21 -0.18 -4.31 10.26
C GLN A 21 0.57 -3.34 11.16
N SER A 22 -0.17 -2.57 11.95
CA SER A 22 0.32 -1.69 12.99
C SER A 22 -0.35 -2.06 14.32
N GLY A 23 0.34 -2.90 15.10
CA GLY A 23 -0.24 -3.54 16.30
C GLY A 23 -1.44 -4.41 15.95
N GLU A 24 -2.58 -4.14 16.58
CA GLU A 24 -3.85 -4.82 16.33
C GLU A 24 -4.63 -4.26 15.14
N ASN A 25 -4.12 -3.20 14.49
CA ASN A 25 -4.80 -2.52 13.39
C ASN A 25 -4.16 -2.86 12.04
N VAL A 26 -4.96 -2.74 10.98
CA VAL A 26 -4.49 -2.70 9.59
C VAL A 26 -4.63 -1.28 9.08
N ILE A 27 -3.56 -0.75 8.48
CA ILE A 27 -3.55 0.58 7.85
C ILE A 27 -3.24 0.44 6.35
N ILE A 28 -3.79 1.36 5.57
CA ILE A 28 -3.53 1.50 4.13
C ILE A 28 -2.42 2.54 3.95
N LEU A 29 -1.37 2.20 3.21
CA LEU A 29 -0.25 3.12 2.93
C LEU A 29 -0.38 3.88 1.60
N ASN A 30 -1.40 3.58 0.80
CA ASN A 30 -1.67 4.33 -0.43
C ASN A 30 -2.02 5.80 -0.11
N ASP A 31 -1.52 6.71 -0.94
CA ASP A 31 -1.82 8.14 -0.84
C ASP A 31 -3.16 8.49 -1.51
N ALA A 32 -3.53 9.78 -1.47
CA ALA A 32 -4.77 10.28 -2.05
C ALA A 32 -4.76 10.32 -3.59
N GLU A 33 -3.59 10.23 -4.23
CA GLU A 33 -3.42 10.22 -5.69
C GLU A 33 -3.49 8.79 -6.25
N PHE A 34 -3.54 7.78 -5.37
CA PHE A 34 -3.65 6.38 -5.72
C PHE A 34 -4.87 6.09 -6.61
N THR A 35 -4.61 5.44 -7.75
CA THR A 35 -5.63 4.93 -8.64
C THR A 35 -5.62 3.40 -8.64
N PRO A 36 -6.70 2.72 -8.19
CA PRO A 36 -6.73 1.27 -8.12
C PRO A 36 -6.77 0.64 -9.52
N ARG A 37 -6.03 -0.46 -9.69
CA ARG A 37 -6.16 -1.32 -10.85
C ARG A 37 -7.48 -2.09 -10.76
N VAL A 38 -8.33 -1.95 -11.78
CA VAL A 38 -9.58 -2.70 -11.93
C VAL A 38 -9.38 -3.82 -12.95
N TRP A 39 -9.90 -5.01 -12.65
CA TRP A 39 -9.88 -6.18 -13.52
C TRP A 39 -11.26 -6.46 -14.11
#